data_AF-A0A0C3PNA1-F1
#
_entry.id   AF-A0A0C3PNA1-F1
#
_cell.length_a   1.000
_cell.length_b   1.000
_cell.length_c   1.000
_cell.angle_alpha   90.00
_cell.angle_beta   90.00
_cell.angle_gamma   90.00
#
_symmetry.space_group_name_H-M   'P 1'
#
loop_
_entity.id
_entity.type
_entity.pdbx_description
1 polymer ?
#
loop_
_entity_poly.entity_id
_entity_poly.type
_entity_poly.pdbx_seq_one_letter_code
_entity_poly.pdbx_strand_id
1 'polypeptide(L)'
;MLRSRLNNSRLPSRSCIVNGLRILWVLVVLWHELAVFDWTLRTCHWPDSQQAQSLNLRVARILVIADPQVLDKHSYPERNLFTSFLSQVMVDLNLRKSWHAAFHHLRPDAVVVLGDMMDNGRSLMSNSEYKTYHERYRDIFKAYECSVPTYYLPGNHDVGLGAAASFSLEADSRYTSHFGPRNHYVSVGNHTLVFIDATALAEEDVLRAGRGHSFDNWPAVRHGPIEFVKRIAESHSGGSIVLFTHIPLARPQDASCGPLRERGTIRQGFGFGYQNTLMDGATVFLLDRLKPSLILSGDDHDYCDYQHTIPSTNTSVREVTVKSFSIAMGVRRPGFQLLSLISTVPLQDSLNQVPVLPPLDTPCFLPNQIGIYLQVYFPLFILSLVILLLCNISWSTQRTWSAKRARCEARMDSYEFSRGMVGDSLRSRSADARYETNHPLSLPLPVSKPLDIDFGFTWWKGRWWTSVFHRFKLRTQRHRIPSLLRRSSYRHEAGVLHAFTKDVLNVAWPAVSAFVVAAWWVMQR
;
A
#
# COMPACT_ATOMS: atom_id res chain seq x y z
N MET A 1 -16.10 30.97 -50.74
CA MET A 1 -15.66 29.56 -50.76
C MET A 1 -14.66 29.29 -49.62
N LEU A 2 -15.04 29.48 -48.35
CA LEU A 2 -14.07 29.67 -47.25
C LEU A 2 -14.59 29.16 -45.88
N ARG A 3 -15.08 27.91 -45.83
CA ARG A 3 -15.61 27.30 -44.58
C ARG A 3 -15.52 25.78 -44.48
N SER A 4 -14.56 25.14 -45.18
CA SER A 4 -14.46 23.67 -45.32
C SER A 4 -13.14 23.05 -44.81
N ARG A 5 -12.32 23.77 -44.05
CA ARG A 5 -11.07 23.25 -43.44
C ARG A 5 -11.04 23.40 -41.91
N LEU A 6 -12.07 22.88 -41.24
CA LEU A 6 -11.95 22.50 -39.83
C LEU A 6 -11.74 20.98 -39.77
N ASN A 7 -10.68 20.56 -39.09
CA ASN A 7 -10.14 19.20 -39.17
C ASN A 7 -11.20 18.12 -38.93
N ASN A 8 -11.34 17.22 -39.90
CA ASN A 8 -12.22 16.07 -39.81
C ASN A 8 -11.52 14.90 -39.08
N SER A 9 -10.91 15.19 -37.93
CA SER A 9 -10.33 14.18 -37.05
C SER A 9 -11.46 13.32 -36.47
N ARG A 10 -11.70 12.17 -37.12
CA ARG A 10 -12.67 11.18 -36.64
C ARG A 10 -12.25 10.75 -35.24
N LEU A 11 -13.04 11.13 -34.24
CA LEU A 11 -12.90 10.65 -32.86
C LEU A 11 -12.74 9.12 -32.86
N PRO A 12 -11.80 8.55 -32.07
CA PRO A 12 -11.62 7.11 -32.02
C PRO A 12 -12.92 6.39 -31.65
N SER A 13 -13.06 5.15 -32.12
CA SER A 13 -14.25 4.36 -31.83
C SER A 13 -14.38 4.09 -30.33
N ARG A 14 -15.62 3.97 -29.84
CA ARG A 14 -15.88 3.67 -28.41
C ARG A 14 -15.15 2.42 -27.93
N SER A 15 -15.14 1.37 -28.74
CA SER A 15 -14.42 0.14 -28.46
C SER A 15 -12.90 0.38 -28.35
N CYS A 16 -12.31 1.24 -29.19
CA CYS A 16 -10.89 1.56 -29.15
C CYS A 16 -10.50 2.24 -27.83
N ILE A 17 -11.24 3.27 -27.39
CA ILE A 17 -10.92 4.00 -26.15
C ILE A 17 -11.14 3.11 -24.93
N VAL A 18 -12.28 2.41 -24.86
CA VAL A 18 -12.59 1.52 -23.72
C VAL A 18 -11.57 0.38 -23.63
N ASN A 19 -11.21 -0.27 -24.75
CA ASN A 19 -10.22 -1.36 -24.72
C ASN A 19 -8.79 -0.85 -24.47
N GLY A 20 -8.42 0.32 -24.99
CA GLY A 20 -7.14 0.96 -24.69
C GLY A 20 -6.98 1.25 -23.21
N LEU A 21 -8.00 1.84 -22.58
CA LEU A 21 -8.02 2.07 -21.12
C LEU A 21 -7.98 0.76 -20.33
N ARG A 22 -8.73 -0.28 -20.73
CA ARG A 22 -8.67 -1.62 -20.09
C ARG A 22 -7.26 -2.19 -20.08
N ILE A 23 -6.60 -2.20 -21.25
CA ILE A 23 -5.24 -2.74 -21.41
C ILE A 23 -4.26 -1.92 -20.57
N LEU A 24 -4.34 -0.59 -20.65
CA LEU A 24 -3.50 0.31 -19.85
C LEU A 24 -3.64 0.03 -18.35
N TRP A 25 -4.87 -0.08 -17.84
CA TRP A 25 -5.12 -0.37 -16.44
C TRP A 25 -4.61 -1.74 -15.99
N VAL A 26 -4.82 -2.79 -16.78
CA VAL A 26 -4.30 -4.13 -16.47
C VAL A 26 -2.78 -4.12 -16.43
N LEU A 27 -2.11 -3.50 -17.40
CA LEU A 27 -0.64 -3.37 -17.41
C LEU A 27 -0.11 -2.55 -16.23
N VAL A 28 -0.77 -1.43 -15.90
CA VAL A 28 -0.40 -0.57 -14.76
C VAL A 28 -0.55 -1.32 -13.43
N VAL A 29 -1.64 -2.09 -13.24
CA VAL A 29 -1.84 -2.92 -12.04
C VAL A 29 -0.81 -4.04 -11.97
N LEU A 30 -0.59 -4.82 -13.04
CA LEU A 30 0.38 -5.92 -13.03
C LEU A 30 1.81 -5.42 -12.80
N TRP A 31 2.17 -4.25 -13.33
CA TRP A 31 3.48 -3.65 -13.07
C TRP A 31 3.63 -3.24 -11.60
N HIS A 32 2.69 -2.48 -11.05
CA HIS A 32 2.83 -1.88 -9.71
C HIS A 32 2.45 -2.82 -8.56
N GLU A 33 1.65 -3.85 -8.80
CA GLU A 33 1.35 -4.87 -7.78
C GLU A 33 2.29 -6.07 -7.80
N LEU A 34 3.05 -6.30 -8.87
CA LEU A 34 3.97 -7.44 -8.96
C LEU A 34 5.38 -6.97 -9.33
N ALA A 35 5.58 -6.55 -10.59
CA ALA A 35 6.93 -6.36 -11.15
C ALA A 35 7.78 -5.27 -10.48
N VAL A 36 7.16 -4.23 -9.90
CA VAL A 36 7.88 -3.08 -9.34
C VAL A 36 8.74 -3.44 -8.11
N PHE A 37 8.36 -4.48 -7.34
CA PHE A 37 9.12 -4.94 -6.18
C PHE A 37 10.44 -5.57 -6.61
N ASP A 38 10.39 -6.57 -7.49
CA ASP A 38 11.59 -7.18 -8.08
C ASP A 38 12.42 -6.15 -8.85
N TRP A 39 11.79 -5.28 -9.65
CA TRP A 39 12.48 -4.26 -10.43
C TRP A 39 13.27 -3.28 -9.55
N THR A 40 12.67 -2.83 -8.45
CA THR A 40 13.29 -1.88 -7.51
C THR A 40 14.51 -2.47 -6.81
N LEU A 41 14.50 -3.78 -6.55
CA LEU A 41 15.61 -4.47 -5.89
C LEU A 41 16.74 -4.93 -6.84
N ARG A 42 16.59 -4.80 -8.17
CA ARG A 42 17.67 -5.15 -9.12
C ARG A 42 18.98 -4.38 -8.93
N THR A 43 18.94 -3.22 -8.27
CA THR A 43 20.11 -2.41 -7.95
C THR A 43 20.57 -2.60 -6.50
N CYS A 44 19.92 -3.49 -5.74
CA CYS A 44 20.32 -3.87 -4.39
C CYS A 44 21.33 -5.01 -4.49
N HIS A 45 22.56 -4.77 -4.05
CA HIS A 45 23.66 -5.72 -4.13
C HIS A 45 24.37 -5.83 -2.79
N TRP A 46 24.81 -7.04 -2.44
CA TRP A 46 25.63 -7.27 -1.26
C TRP A 46 26.94 -6.44 -1.34
N PRO A 47 27.36 -5.80 -0.23
CA PRO A 47 28.52 -4.91 -0.20
C PRO A 47 29.88 -5.65 -0.27
N ASP A 48 29.87 -6.96 -0.51
CA ASP A 48 31.02 -7.89 -0.46
C ASP A 48 31.63 -8.21 -1.84
N SER A 49 31.18 -7.53 -2.89
CA SER A 49 31.47 -7.89 -4.30
C SER A 49 32.95 -8.09 -4.66
N GLN A 50 33.88 -7.43 -3.96
CA GLN A 50 35.32 -7.63 -4.15
C GLN A 50 35.85 -8.81 -3.32
N GLN A 51 35.39 -8.94 -2.08
CA GLN A 51 35.84 -9.91 -1.10
C GLN A 51 35.33 -11.32 -1.41
N ALA A 52 34.10 -11.44 -1.93
CA ALA A 52 33.51 -12.70 -2.37
C ALA A 52 34.24 -13.37 -3.56
N GLN A 53 35.14 -12.66 -4.23
CA GLN A 53 36.00 -13.21 -5.31
C GLN A 53 37.33 -13.78 -4.79
N SER A 54 37.67 -13.56 -3.51
CA SER A 54 38.93 -14.02 -2.93
C SER A 54 38.81 -15.45 -2.39
N LEU A 55 39.67 -16.35 -2.89
CA LEU A 55 39.67 -17.78 -2.53
C LEU A 55 39.91 -18.05 -1.04
N ASN A 56 40.53 -17.11 -0.32
CA ASN A 56 40.85 -17.25 1.11
C ASN A 56 39.81 -16.60 2.04
N LEU A 57 38.73 -16.03 1.49
CA LEU A 57 37.67 -15.37 2.27
C LEU A 57 36.36 -16.17 2.20
N ARG A 58 35.64 -16.19 3.32
CA ARG A 58 34.24 -16.63 3.40
C ARG A 58 33.40 -15.47 3.89
N VAL A 59 32.34 -15.17 3.15
CA VAL A 59 31.37 -14.14 3.51
C VAL A 59 30.11 -14.80 4.04
N ALA A 60 29.56 -14.30 5.14
CA ALA A 60 28.21 -14.58 5.58
C ALA A 60 27.33 -13.35 5.33
N ARG A 61 26.22 -13.54 4.61
CA ARG A 61 25.30 -12.50 4.14
C ARG A 61 24.03 -12.50 4.96
N ILE A 62 23.82 -11.43 5.73
CA ILE A 62 22.71 -11.31 6.67
C ILE A 62 21.76 -10.22 6.19
N LEU A 63 20.48 -10.58 6.02
CA LEU A 63 19.41 -9.62 5.77
C LEU A 63 18.89 -9.08 7.11
N VAL A 64 18.98 -7.77 7.32
CA VAL A 64 18.54 -7.11 8.56
C VAL A 64 17.31 -6.26 8.27
N ILE A 65 16.19 -6.58 8.91
CA ILE A 65 14.94 -5.81 8.80
C ILE A 65 14.57 -5.20 10.17
N ALA A 66 13.92 -4.05 10.16
CA ALA A 66 13.40 -3.40 11.37
C ALA A 66 11.90 -3.15 11.23
N ASP A 67 11.21 -3.08 12.37
CA ASP A 67 9.81 -2.70 12.52
C ASP A 67 8.86 -3.28 11.43
N PRO A 68 8.75 -4.62 11.29
CA PRO A 68 7.77 -5.24 10.40
C PRO A 68 6.32 -4.84 10.72
N GLN A 69 6.02 -4.66 12.01
CA GLN A 69 4.75 -4.22 12.60
C GLN A 69 3.54 -4.71 11.81
N VAL A 70 3.40 -6.04 11.74
CA VAL A 70 2.18 -6.68 11.23
C VAL A 70 1.01 -6.12 12.04
N LEU A 71 -0.02 -5.60 11.38
CA LEU A 71 -1.14 -4.91 12.03
C LEU A 71 -2.22 -5.88 12.50
N ASP A 72 -2.89 -5.61 13.62
CA ASP A 72 -4.07 -6.34 14.08
C ASP A 72 -5.36 -5.51 14.02
N LYS A 73 -6.43 -6.02 14.65
CA LYS A 73 -7.71 -5.32 14.73
C LYS A 73 -7.70 -4.13 15.70
N HIS A 74 -6.69 -4.05 16.59
CA HIS A 74 -6.53 -3.02 17.60
C HIS A 74 -5.47 -1.95 17.25
N SER A 75 -4.63 -2.15 16.23
CA SER A 75 -3.65 -1.18 15.71
C SER A 75 -4.18 0.25 15.53
N TYR A 76 -5.42 0.36 15.03
CA TYR A 76 -6.06 1.64 14.74
C TYR A 76 -7.49 1.64 15.30
N PRO A 77 -7.67 1.88 16.62
CA PRO A 77 -8.96 1.75 17.29
C PRO A 77 -9.97 2.82 16.86
N GLU A 78 -9.52 3.89 16.19
CA GLU A 78 -10.36 4.93 15.58
C GLU A 78 -11.05 4.47 14.28
N ARG A 79 -10.58 3.37 13.68
CA ARG A 79 -11.09 2.84 12.41
C ARG A 79 -12.25 1.87 12.63
N ASN A 80 -13.22 1.92 11.71
CA ASN A 80 -14.29 0.92 11.69
C ASN A 80 -13.75 -0.43 11.18
N LEU A 81 -14.45 -1.52 11.53
CA LEU A 81 -14.06 -2.91 11.20
C LEU A 81 -13.65 -3.12 9.73
N PHE A 82 -14.38 -2.53 8.77
CA PHE A 82 -14.06 -2.65 7.35
C PHE A 82 -12.76 -1.93 7.00
N THR A 83 -12.56 -0.70 7.51
CA THR A 83 -11.31 0.04 7.29
C THR A 83 -10.11 -0.59 8.00
N SER A 84 -10.27 -1.17 9.18
CA SER A 84 -9.21 -1.89 9.88
C SER A 84 -8.83 -3.18 9.14
N PHE A 85 -9.83 -3.97 8.72
CA PHE A 85 -9.62 -5.16 7.88
C PHE A 85 -8.89 -4.82 6.57
N LEU A 86 -9.34 -3.80 5.85
CA LEU A 86 -8.68 -3.36 4.62
C LEU A 86 -7.26 -2.86 4.88
N SER A 87 -7.00 -2.18 6.00
CA SER A 87 -5.66 -1.74 6.40
C SER A 87 -4.73 -2.94 6.58
N GLN A 88 -5.16 -3.96 7.34
CA GLN A 88 -4.40 -5.20 7.53
C GLN A 88 -4.12 -5.89 6.20
N VAL A 89 -5.14 -6.16 5.38
CA VAL A 89 -4.97 -6.83 4.08
C VAL A 89 -3.98 -6.08 3.18
N MET A 90 -4.06 -4.75 3.10
CA MET A 90 -3.18 -3.96 2.23
C MET A 90 -1.75 -3.87 2.75
N VAL A 91 -1.54 -3.93 4.07
CA VAL A 91 -0.20 -4.01 4.68
C VAL A 91 0.37 -5.42 4.55
N ASP A 92 -0.38 -6.47 4.89
CA ASP A 92 0.03 -7.87 4.73
C ASP A 92 0.43 -8.18 3.28
N LEU A 93 -0.34 -7.69 2.28
CA LEU A 93 0.01 -7.78 0.86
C LEU A 93 1.30 -7.03 0.52
N ASN A 94 1.57 -5.89 1.13
CA ASN A 94 2.83 -5.17 0.90
C ASN A 94 4.00 -5.92 1.54
N LEU A 95 3.88 -6.34 2.81
CA LEU A 95 4.91 -7.07 3.53
C LEU A 95 5.28 -8.36 2.79
N ARG A 96 4.30 -9.14 2.31
CA ARG A 96 4.57 -10.35 1.48
C ARG A 96 5.32 -10.03 0.20
N LYS A 97 4.92 -8.99 -0.55
CA LYS A 97 5.62 -8.58 -1.79
C LYS A 97 7.05 -8.12 -1.51
N SER A 98 7.24 -7.31 -0.48
CA SER A 98 8.53 -6.83 -0.02
C SER A 98 9.44 -7.98 0.43
N TRP A 99 8.92 -8.88 1.26
CA TRP A 99 9.63 -10.05 1.76
C TRP A 99 10.01 -11.01 0.63
N HIS A 100 9.05 -11.36 -0.22
CA HIS A 100 9.28 -12.24 -1.37
C HIS A 100 10.38 -11.69 -2.28
N ALA A 101 10.28 -10.41 -2.67
CA ALA A 101 11.28 -9.78 -3.53
C ALA A 101 12.65 -9.71 -2.84
N ALA A 102 12.74 -9.29 -1.57
CA ALA A 102 14.00 -9.19 -0.85
C ALA A 102 14.65 -10.58 -0.66
N PHE A 103 13.92 -11.52 -0.06
CA PHE A 103 14.45 -12.84 0.31
C PHE A 103 14.88 -13.66 -0.93
N HIS A 104 14.05 -13.71 -1.99
CA HIS A 104 14.40 -14.49 -3.19
C HIS A 104 15.45 -13.83 -4.09
N HIS A 105 15.49 -12.49 -4.17
CA HIS A 105 16.49 -11.80 -4.97
C HIS A 105 17.88 -11.89 -4.35
N LEU A 106 17.95 -11.72 -3.03
CA LEU A 106 19.21 -11.56 -2.31
C LEU A 106 19.76 -12.88 -1.75
N ARG A 107 18.90 -13.84 -1.41
CA ARG A 107 19.23 -15.16 -0.84
C ARG A 107 20.21 -15.06 0.34
N PRO A 108 19.76 -14.48 1.47
CA PRO A 108 20.61 -14.32 2.66
C PRO A 108 20.90 -15.66 3.33
N ASP A 109 22.10 -15.78 3.91
CA ASP A 109 22.51 -16.93 4.74
C ASP A 109 21.85 -16.91 6.12
N ALA A 110 21.45 -15.73 6.61
CA ALA A 110 20.74 -15.54 7.87
C ALA A 110 19.87 -14.27 7.84
N VAL A 111 18.90 -14.17 8.74
CA VAL A 111 18.02 -13.01 8.89
C VAL A 111 18.13 -12.47 10.32
N VAL A 112 18.10 -11.15 10.47
CA VAL A 112 17.95 -10.46 11.75
C VAL A 112 16.72 -9.55 11.70
N VAL A 113 15.92 -9.58 12.76
CA VAL A 113 14.75 -8.70 12.94
C VAL A 113 14.96 -7.83 14.17
N LEU A 114 15.01 -6.51 13.98
CA LEU A 114 15.32 -5.50 15.01
C LEU A 114 14.09 -5.10 15.84
N GLY A 115 13.30 -6.09 16.26
CA GLY A 115 12.09 -5.89 17.04
C GLY A 115 10.88 -5.43 16.24
N ASP A 116 9.80 -5.27 16.98
CA ASP A 116 8.50 -4.78 16.52
C ASP A 116 7.92 -5.66 15.40
N MET A 117 7.99 -6.98 15.60
CA MET A 117 7.41 -7.97 14.69
C MET A 117 5.89 -7.80 14.56
N MET A 118 5.23 -7.46 15.67
CA MET A 118 3.77 -7.31 15.76
C MET A 118 3.41 -5.99 16.45
N ASP A 119 2.57 -5.18 15.81
CA ASP A 119 2.19 -3.84 16.29
C ASP A 119 1.47 -3.84 17.66
N ASN A 120 0.98 -4.99 18.12
CA ASN A 120 0.30 -5.15 19.40
C ASN A 120 0.75 -6.41 20.18
N GLY A 121 1.99 -6.87 19.99
CA GLY A 121 2.50 -8.05 20.70
C GLY A 121 2.41 -7.96 22.23
N ARG A 122 2.67 -6.76 22.77
CA ARG A 122 2.57 -6.41 24.20
C ARG A 122 1.15 -6.40 24.76
N SER A 123 0.13 -6.32 23.91
CA SER A 123 -1.22 -5.91 24.32
C SER A 123 -2.03 -7.05 24.96
N LEU A 124 -2.98 -6.70 25.83
CA LEU A 124 -3.90 -7.65 26.46
C LEU A 124 -4.72 -8.41 25.41
N MET A 125 -4.44 -9.71 25.27
CA MET A 125 -5.16 -10.63 24.39
C MET A 125 -5.14 -12.05 24.95
N SER A 126 -5.90 -12.97 24.34
CA SER A 126 -5.85 -14.39 24.70
C SER A 126 -4.61 -15.09 24.13
N ASN A 127 -4.14 -16.17 24.76
CA ASN A 127 -2.98 -16.92 24.26
C ASN A 127 -3.25 -17.56 22.87
N SER A 128 -4.49 -17.95 22.58
CA SER A 128 -4.89 -18.42 21.25
C SER A 128 -4.84 -17.32 20.19
N GLU A 129 -5.24 -16.10 20.56
CA GLU A 129 -5.19 -14.94 19.68
C GLU A 129 -3.76 -14.51 19.37
N TYR A 130 -2.89 -14.43 20.39
CA TYR A 130 -1.46 -14.19 20.18
C TYR A 130 -0.83 -15.26 19.28
N LYS A 131 -1.15 -16.54 19.49
CA LYS A 131 -0.66 -17.64 18.65
C LYS A 131 -1.08 -17.45 17.19
N THR A 132 -2.34 -17.12 16.92
CA THR A 132 -2.84 -16.86 15.56
C THR A 132 -2.18 -15.63 14.92
N TYR A 133 -1.93 -14.58 15.71
CA TYR A 133 -1.23 -13.38 15.26
C TYR A 133 0.22 -13.69 14.86
N HIS A 134 0.95 -14.43 15.69
CA HIS A 134 2.29 -14.92 15.40
C HIS A 134 2.33 -15.91 14.22
N GLU A 135 1.34 -16.81 14.08
CA GLU A 135 1.21 -17.69 12.92
C GLU A 135 1.07 -16.88 11.61
N ARG A 136 0.30 -15.79 11.62
CA ARG A 136 0.24 -14.86 10.49
C ARG A 136 1.56 -14.14 10.23
N TYR A 137 2.27 -13.68 11.27
CA TYR A 137 3.62 -13.12 11.12
C TYR A 137 4.55 -14.13 10.41
N ARG A 138 4.60 -15.37 10.89
CA ARG A 138 5.41 -16.44 10.29
C ARG A 138 5.03 -16.82 8.88
N ASP A 139 3.75 -16.67 8.50
CA ASP A 139 3.30 -16.93 7.14
C ASP A 139 3.65 -15.78 6.18
N ILE A 140 3.65 -14.52 6.65
CA ILE A 140 4.12 -13.36 5.87
C ILE A 140 5.65 -13.42 5.66
N PHE A 141 6.41 -13.73 6.71
CA PHE A 141 7.88 -13.78 6.71
C PHE A 141 8.44 -15.19 6.52
N LYS A 142 7.72 -16.03 5.77
CA LYS A 142 8.08 -17.43 5.54
C LYS A 142 9.37 -17.55 4.72
N ALA A 143 10.37 -18.24 5.26
CA ALA A 143 11.49 -18.75 4.48
C ALA A 143 11.09 -20.07 3.79
N TYR A 144 11.33 -20.18 2.49
CA TYR A 144 11.05 -21.42 1.72
C TYR A 144 12.14 -22.48 1.90
N GLU A 145 13.33 -22.06 2.30
CA GLU A 145 14.43 -22.94 2.69
C GLU A 145 14.36 -23.14 4.21
N CYS A 146 14.12 -24.38 4.66
CA CYS A 146 13.94 -24.71 6.09
C CYS A 146 15.21 -24.53 6.95
N SER A 147 16.29 -23.98 6.40
CA SER A 147 17.64 -23.93 6.96
C SER A 147 18.18 -22.52 7.20
N VAL A 148 17.50 -21.45 6.79
CA VAL A 148 17.97 -20.07 7.04
C VAL A 148 17.62 -19.65 8.48
N PRO A 149 18.60 -19.45 9.38
CA PRO A 149 18.34 -19.01 10.74
C PRO A 149 17.84 -17.55 10.77
N THR A 150 16.85 -17.29 11.61
CA THR A 150 16.38 -15.93 11.91
C THR A 150 16.60 -15.62 13.38
N TYR A 151 17.23 -14.49 13.66
CA TYR A 151 17.48 -13.97 15.00
C TYR A 151 16.57 -12.77 15.28
N TYR A 152 15.95 -12.76 16.46
CA TYR A 152 14.97 -11.74 16.87
C TYR A 152 15.43 -11.06 18.14
N LEU A 153 15.40 -9.73 18.17
CA LEU A 153 15.45 -8.95 19.41
C LEU A 153 14.07 -8.32 19.65
N PRO A 154 13.64 -8.07 20.90
CA PRO A 154 12.31 -7.54 21.19
C PRO A 154 12.24 -6.02 20.98
N GLY A 155 11.15 -5.56 20.37
CA GLY A 155 10.80 -4.14 20.30
C GLY A 155 9.79 -3.70 21.35
N ASN A 156 9.52 -2.39 21.43
CA ASN A 156 8.58 -1.85 22.41
C ASN A 156 7.13 -2.24 22.11
N HIS A 157 6.72 -2.55 20.87
CA HIS A 157 5.41 -3.13 20.54
C HIS A 157 5.33 -4.63 20.85
N ASP A 158 6.46 -5.34 20.94
CA ASP A 158 6.48 -6.78 21.25
C ASP A 158 6.32 -7.09 22.75
N VAL A 159 7.09 -6.41 23.61
CA VAL A 159 7.14 -6.68 25.07
C VAL A 159 6.64 -5.51 25.93
N GLY A 160 6.59 -4.29 25.38
CA GLY A 160 6.25 -3.07 26.12
C GLY A 160 7.46 -2.25 26.57
N LEU A 161 7.16 -1.05 27.07
CA LEU A 161 8.09 -0.15 27.74
C LEU A 161 7.31 0.66 28.79
N GLY A 162 7.62 0.48 30.06
CA GLY A 162 6.87 1.02 31.19
C GLY A 162 5.57 0.25 31.47
N ALA A 163 4.94 0.58 32.60
CA ALA A 163 3.71 -0.06 33.04
C ALA A 163 2.46 0.59 32.42
N ALA A 164 1.59 -0.22 31.81
CA ALA A 164 0.30 0.21 31.27
C ALA A 164 -0.79 -0.84 31.52
N ALA A 165 -2.01 -0.39 31.83
CA ALA A 165 -3.16 -1.28 32.00
C ALA A 165 -3.58 -2.02 30.72
N SER A 166 -3.09 -1.59 29.56
CA SER A 166 -3.30 -2.24 28.25
C SER A 166 -2.24 -3.29 27.90
N PHE A 167 -1.12 -3.35 28.64
CA PHE A 167 -0.06 -4.34 28.40
C PHE A 167 -0.34 -5.63 29.17
N SER A 168 -0.07 -6.76 28.54
CA SER A 168 -0.25 -8.09 29.11
C SER A 168 0.91 -8.43 30.05
N LEU A 169 0.61 -8.93 31.26
CA LEU A 169 1.65 -9.46 32.16
C LEU A 169 2.37 -10.69 31.56
N GLU A 170 1.75 -11.30 30.55
CA GLU A 170 2.28 -12.43 29.79
C GLU A 170 3.14 -12.02 28.58
N ALA A 171 3.30 -10.72 28.27
CA ALA A 171 3.98 -10.26 27.05
C ALA A 171 5.39 -10.86 26.90
N ASP A 172 6.22 -10.79 27.96
CA ASP A 172 7.56 -11.39 28.02
C ASP A 172 7.57 -12.90 27.72
N SER A 173 6.63 -13.63 28.33
CA SER A 173 6.52 -15.09 28.20
C SER A 173 6.06 -15.48 26.80
N ARG A 174 5.11 -14.73 26.24
CA ARG A 174 4.63 -14.89 24.87
C ARG A 174 5.73 -14.59 23.86
N TYR A 175 6.45 -13.48 24.02
CA TYR A 175 7.61 -13.17 23.19
C TYR A 175 8.64 -14.31 23.23
N THR A 176 9.07 -14.68 24.44
CA THR A 176 10.18 -15.64 24.62
C THR A 176 9.83 -17.04 24.10
N SER A 177 8.56 -17.44 24.19
CA SER A 177 8.08 -18.74 23.69
C SER A 177 7.89 -18.80 22.16
N HIS A 178 7.88 -17.67 21.45
CA HIS A 178 7.61 -17.62 20.01
C HIS A 178 8.81 -17.09 19.19
N PHE A 179 9.52 -16.07 19.69
CA PHE A 179 10.68 -15.44 19.02
C PHE A 179 12.03 -15.77 19.65
N GLY A 180 12.04 -16.26 20.90
CA GLY A 180 13.27 -16.70 21.58
C GLY A 180 13.83 -15.69 22.61
N PRO A 181 15.10 -15.82 23.02
CA PRO A 181 15.64 -15.10 24.16
C PRO A 181 15.81 -13.60 23.93
N ARG A 182 15.27 -12.78 24.84
CA ARG A 182 15.31 -11.31 24.83
C ARG A 182 16.72 -10.72 24.75
N ASN A 183 17.69 -11.32 25.45
CA ASN A 183 19.11 -10.98 25.39
C ASN A 183 19.92 -12.24 25.00
N HIS A 184 20.68 -12.19 23.91
CA HIS A 184 21.50 -13.32 23.46
C HIS A 184 22.62 -12.88 22.51
N TYR A 185 23.49 -13.82 22.15
CA TYR A 185 24.53 -13.61 21.15
C TYR A 185 24.73 -14.87 20.30
N VAL A 186 25.24 -14.69 19.07
CA VAL A 186 25.67 -15.79 18.20
C VAL A 186 26.96 -15.44 17.47
N SER A 187 27.76 -16.45 17.12
CA SER A 187 28.99 -16.25 16.35
C SER A 187 28.75 -16.59 14.87
N VAL A 188 29.00 -15.62 13.97
CA VAL A 188 28.85 -15.78 12.52
C VAL A 188 30.08 -15.19 11.84
N GLY A 189 30.77 -15.97 11.00
CA GLY A 189 31.94 -15.48 10.25
C GLY A 189 33.04 -14.86 11.13
N ASN A 190 33.37 -15.47 12.28
CA ASN A 190 34.32 -14.95 13.29
C ASN A 190 33.96 -13.56 13.87
N HIS A 191 32.71 -13.12 13.70
CA HIS A 191 32.12 -11.98 14.38
C HIS A 191 31.16 -12.49 15.47
N THR A 192 30.94 -11.68 16.50
CA THR A 192 29.91 -11.93 17.52
C THR A 192 28.77 -10.95 17.35
N LEU A 193 27.58 -11.47 17.02
CA LEU A 193 26.35 -10.70 16.92
C LEU A 193 25.73 -10.66 18.31
N VAL A 194 25.58 -9.48 18.89
CA VAL A 194 25.08 -9.29 20.26
C VAL A 194 23.73 -8.60 20.20
N PHE A 195 22.69 -9.26 20.69
CA PHE A 195 21.30 -8.77 20.70
C PHE A 195 20.94 -8.35 22.13
N ILE A 196 20.61 -7.07 22.29
CA ILE A 196 20.26 -6.49 23.58
C ILE A 196 18.79 -6.09 23.59
N ASP A 197 18.11 -6.48 24.65
CA ASP A 197 16.80 -5.96 24.98
C ASP A 197 16.93 -4.50 25.46
N ALA A 198 16.63 -3.59 24.55
CA ALA A 198 16.74 -2.16 24.79
C ALA A 198 15.60 -1.61 25.67
N THR A 199 14.43 -2.26 25.70
CA THR A 199 13.29 -1.79 26.49
C THR A 199 13.52 -2.11 27.97
N ALA A 200 13.92 -3.34 28.28
CA ALA A 200 14.38 -3.73 29.61
C ALA A 200 15.62 -2.93 30.05
N LEU A 201 16.52 -2.58 29.12
CA LEU A 201 17.70 -1.78 29.46
C LEU A 201 17.31 -0.35 29.84
N ALA A 202 16.38 0.27 29.12
CA ALA A 202 15.88 1.59 29.46
C ALA A 202 15.16 1.60 30.82
N GLU A 203 14.35 0.59 31.13
CA GLU A 203 13.70 0.45 32.44
C GLU A 203 14.72 0.19 33.57
N GLU A 204 15.67 -0.72 33.37
CA GLU A 204 16.73 -1.00 34.34
C GLU A 204 17.62 0.24 34.58
N ASP A 205 17.88 1.03 33.54
CA ASP A 205 18.66 2.26 33.63
C ASP A 205 17.95 3.34 34.47
N VAL A 206 16.62 3.49 34.32
CA VAL A 206 15.81 4.37 35.16
C VAL A 206 15.84 3.94 36.63
N LEU A 207 15.75 2.63 36.90
CA LEU A 207 15.85 2.08 38.27
C LEU A 207 17.25 2.29 38.88
N ARG A 208 18.30 2.10 38.08
CA ARG A 208 19.70 2.33 38.46
C ARG A 208 19.95 3.80 38.79
N ALA A 209 19.60 4.70 37.87
CA ALA A 209 19.79 6.13 38.01
C ALA A 209 18.97 6.71 39.18
N GLY A 210 17.72 6.28 39.34
CA GLY A 210 16.85 6.69 40.45
C GLY A 210 17.36 6.27 41.84
N ARG A 211 18.30 5.31 41.91
CA ARG A 211 18.99 4.90 43.15
C ARG A 211 20.42 5.46 43.27
N GLY A 212 20.86 6.32 42.34
CA GLY A 212 22.20 6.94 42.37
C GLY A 212 23.37 5.97 42.09
N HIS A 213 23.11 4.78 41.55
CA HIS A 213 24.16 3.82 41.21
C HIS A 213 24.82 4.16 39.86
N SER A 214 26.11 3.86 39.70
CA SER A 214 26.75 3.75 38.38
C SER A 214 26.47 2.38 37.77
N PHE A 215 26.72 2.19 36.46
CA PHE A 215 26.59 0.85 35.87
C PHE A 215 27.51 -0.18 36.53
N ASP A 216 28.69 0.23 36.96
CA ASP A 216 29.68 -0.65 37.57
C ASP A 216 29.20 -1.16 38.94
N ASN A 217 28.73 -0.27 39.81
CA ASN A 217 28.26 -0.60 41.15
C ASN A 217 26.77 -1.00 41.22
N TRP A 218 26.08 -1.08 40.09
CA TRP A 218 24.71 -1.56 40.03
C TRP A 218 24.64 -3.08 40.24
N PRO A 219 23.90 -3.58 41.25
CA PRO A 219 23.54 -4.99 41.37
C PRO A 219 22.50 -5.32 40.29
N ALA A 220 23.00 -5.69 39.11
CA ALA A 220 22.20 -5.91 37.91
C ALA A 220 21.03 -6.87 38.15
N VAL A 221 19.91 -6.60 37.48
CA VAL A 221 18.73 -7.47 37.49
C VAL A 221 19.14 -8.83 36.96
N ARG A 222 18.84 -9.88 37.72
CA ARG A 222 19.16 -11.27 37.37
C ARG A 222 18.53 -11.62 36.02
N HIS A 223 19.34 -12.11 35.08
CA HIS A 223 18.96 -12.38 33.69
C HIS A 223 18.55 -11.13 32.87
N GLY A 224 18.81 -9.93 33.40
CA GLY A 224 18.59 -8.65 32.74
C GLY A 224 19.72 -8.22 31.79
N PRO A 225 19.50 -7.15 31.02
CA PRO A 225 20.45 -6.68 30.01
C PRO A 225 21.77 -6.18 30.60
N ILE A 226 21.78 -5.53 31.77
CA ILE A 226 23.06 -5.07 32.39
C ILE A 226 23.91 -6.26 32.83
N GLU A 227 23.31 -7.32 33.40
CA GLU A 227 24.02 -8.57 33.75
C GLU A 227 24.57 -9.24 32.49
N PHE A 228 23.76 -9.31 31.43
CA PHE A 228 24.15 -9.87 30.15
C PHE A 228 25.37 -9.14 29.55
N VAL A 229 25.34 -7.81 29.46
CA VAL A 229 26.44 -7.00 28.90
C VAL A 229 27.73 -7.17 29.70
N LYS A 230 27.66 -7.13 31.04
CA LYS A 230 28.83 -7.39 31.91
C LYS A 230 29.46 -8.75 31.60
N ARG A 231 28.63 -9.81 31.54
CA ARG A 231 29.08 -11.18 31.23
C ARG A 231 29.70 -11.32 29.84
N ILE A 232 29.16 -10.65 28.81
CA ILE A 232 29.75 -10.67 27.46
C ILE A 232 31.10 -9.96 27.45
N ALA A 233 31.20 -8.77 28.06
CA ALA A 233 32.44 -8.01 28.16
C ALA A 233 33.57 -8.75 28.91
N GLU A 234 33.22 -9.57 29.90
CA GLU A 234 34.16 -10.43 30.64
C GLU A 234 34.59 -11.67 29.85
N SER A 235 33.68 -12.28 29.10
CA SER A 235 33.93 -13.56 28.40
C SER A 235 34.51 -13.43 26.99
N HIS A 236 34.27 -12.31 26.30
CA HIS A 236 34.68 -12.09 24.92
C HIS A 236 35.84 -11.08 24.83
N SER A 237 37.05 -11.54 25.09
CA SER A 237 38.27 -10.70 25.07
C SER A 237 38.86 -10.46 23.66
N GLY A 238 38.28 -11.06 22.62
CA GLY A 238 38.76 -10.93 21.24
C GLY A 238 37.72 -11.39 20.21
N GLY A 239 37.53 -10.58 19.18
CA GLY A 239 36.51 -10.77 18.14
C GLY A 239 35.88 -9.45 17.72
N SER A 240 35.31 -9.39 16.53
CA SER A 240 34.58 -8.21 16.04
C SER A 240 33.11 -8.31 16.50
N ILE A 241 32.67 -7.37 17.35
CA ILE A 241 31.27 -7.32 17.82
C ILE A 241 30.43 -6.46 16.88
N VAL A 242 29.28 -7.00 16.46
CA VAL A 242 28.18 -6.22 15.87
C VAL A 242 27.06 -6.15 16.89
N LEU A 243 26.70 -4.95 17.31
CA LEU A 243 25.67 -4.70 18.31
C LEU A 243 24.31 -4.48 17.63
N PHE A 244 23.31 -5.20 18.08
CA PHE A 244 21.92 -5.07 17.66
C PHE A 244 21.06 -4.64 18.85
N THR A 245 20.26 -3.60 18.63
CA THR A 245 19.34 -2.99 19.59
C THR A 245 18.03 -2.66 18.88
N HIS A 246 16.93 -2.53 19.61
CA HIS A 246 15.72 -1.93 19.05
C HIS A 246 15.84 -0.40 19.12
N ILE A 247 15.84 0.13 20.34
CA ILE A 247 15.96 1.57 20.60
C ILE A 247 17.38 2.05 20.18
N PRO A 248 17.48 3.12 19.37
CA PRO A 248 18.76 3.72 18.96
C PRO A 248 19.58 4.25 20.14
N LEU A 249 20.91 4.36 19.97
CA LEU A 249 21.77 4.91 21.03
C LEU A 249 21.63 6.44 21.14
N ALA A 250 21.90 6.98 22.33
CA ALA A 250 21.84 8.41 22.62
C ALA A 250 22.78 9.20 21.71
N ARG A 251 22.31 10.36 21.23
CA ARG A 251 23.09 11.26 20.37
C ARG A 251 22.71 12.71 20.68
N PRO A 252 23.56 13.70 20.35
CA PRO A 252 23.23 15.11 20.51
C PRO A 252 21.91 15.46 19.83
N GLN A 253 21.16 16.39 20.43
CA GLN A 253 19.92 16.89 19.85
C GLN A 253 20.18 17.47 18.45
N ASP A 254 19.31 17.13 17.51
CA ASP A 254 19.45 17.51 16.09
C ASP A 254 20.73 17.02 15.39
N ALA A 255 21.36 15.95 15.90
CA ALA A 255 22.41 15.23 15.17
C ALA A 255 21.91 14.80 13.78
N SER A 256 22.76 15.01 12.76
CA SER A 256 22.46 14.62 11.39
C SER A 256 22.40 13.09 11.26
N CYS A 257 21.38 12.63 10.53
CA CYS A 257 21.15 11.23 10.20
C CYS A 257 21.65 10.83 8.80
N GLY A 258 22.43 11.70 8.16
CA GLY A 258 22.89 11.51 6.79
C GLY A 258 21.80 11.77 5.73
N PRO A 259 22.15 11.66 4.43
CA PRO A 259 21.31 12.10 3.31
C PRO A 259 20.20 11.12 2.92
N LEU A 260 20.16 9.93 3.53
CA LEU A 260 19.20 8.86 3.20
C LEU A 260 17.94 8.88 4.07
N ARG A 261 17.93 9.69 5.13
CA ARG A 261 16.72 9.97 5.94
C ARG A 261 15.71 10.76 5.12
N GLU A 262 14.42 10.46 5.25
CA GLU A 262 13.39 11.23 4.57
C GLU A 262 13.06 12.55 5.27
N ARG A 263 13.01 12.58 6.62
CA ARG A 263 12.56 13.77 7.38
C ARG A 263 13.24 13.93 8.75
N GLY A 264 13.66 15.16 9.04
CA GLY A 264 14.05 15.57 10.40
C GLY A 264 15.30 14.87 10.93
N THR A 265 15.33 14.66 12.24
CA THR A 265 16.41 14.11 13.05
C THR A 265 15.80 13.22 14.14
N ILE A 266 16.58 12.33 14.76
CA ILE A 266 16.14 11.64 15.99
C ILE A 266 16.40 12.59 17.16
N ARG A 267 15.34 12.88 17.93
CA ARG A 267 15.42 13.70 19.15
C ARG A 267 15.14 12.80 20.35
N GLN A 268 16.01 12.85 21.35
CA GLN A 268 15.81 12.12 22.60
C GLN A 268 14.49 12.58 23.25
N GLY A 269 13.66 11.62 23.61
CA GLY A 269 12.33 11.83 24.17
C GLY A 269 11.74 10.49 24.58
N PHE A 270 10.79 10.53 25.51
CA PHE A 270 10.10 9.35 26.02
C PHE A 270 8.65 9.69 26.32
N GLY A 271 7.81 8.67 26.41
CA GLY A 271 6.42 8.80 26.79
C GLY A 271 5.79 7.45 27.11
N PHE A 272 4.48 7.38 26.98
CA PHE A 272 3.74 6.15 27.25
C PHE A 272 4.07 5.08 26.20
N GLY A 273 4.81 4.04 26.58
CA GLY A 273 5.14 2.91 25.71
C GLY A 273 6.28 3.14 24.70
N TYR A 274 7.01 4.26 24.74
CA TYR A 274 8.08 4.56 23.79
C TYR A 274 9.21 5.41 24.38
N GLN A 275 10.41 5.28 23.80
CA GLN A 275 11.59 6.11 24.09
C GLN A 275 12.50 6.13 22.86
N ASN A 276 12.66 7.30 22.22
CA ASN A 276 13.25 7.44 20.88
C ASN A 276 14.76 7.12 20.81
N THR A 277 15.47 7.23 21.94
CA THR A 277 16.87 6.81 22.08
C THR A 277 17.12 6.34 23.50
N LEU A 278 18.09 5.46 23.72
CA LEU A 278 18.64 5.19 25.05
C LEU A 278 19.13 6.49 25.73
N MET A 279 19.35 6.43 27.04
CA MET A 279 19.98 7.53 27.79
C MET A 279 21.50 7.53 27.57
N ASP A 280 22.15 8.66 27.83
CA ASP A 280 23.60 8.83 27.63
C ASP A 280 24.41 7.83 28.47
N GLY A 281 23.96 7.56 29.70
CA GLY A 281 24.57 6.58 30.59
C GLY A 281 24.56 5.16 30.01
N ALA A 282 23.39 4.67 29.59
CA ALA A 282 23.26 3.36 28.93
C ALA A 282 24.09 3.28 27.64
N THR A 283 24.12 4.37 26.86
CA THR A 283 24.88 4.47 25.62
C THR A 283 26.38 4.34 25.86
N VAL A 284 26.93 5.12 26.80
CA VAL A 284 28.35 5.03 27.22
C VAL A 284 28.66 3.62 27.76
N PHE A 285 27.79 3.05 28.59
CA PHE A 285 27.95 1.70 29.12
C PHE A 285 28.07 0.63 28.02
N LEU A 286 27.18 0.65 27.02
CA LEU A 286 27.23 -0.29 25.90
C LEU A 286 28.50 -0.11 25.06
N LEU A 287 28.84 1.14 24.71
CA LEU A 287 30.02 1.46 23.90
C LEU A 287 31.32 1.03 24.58
N ASP A 288 31.51 1.34 25.87
CA ASP A 288 32.74 1.01 26.59
C ASP A 288 32.88 -0.47 26.97
N ARG A 289 31.77 -1.16 27.26
CA ARG A 289 31.80 -2.57 27.65
C ARG A 289 31.91 -3.50 26.46
N LEU A 290 31.26 -3.19 25.33
CA LEU A 290 31.23 -4.07 24.17
C LEU A 290 32.19 -3.66 23.05
N LYS A 291 32.58 -2.37 22.98
CA LYS A 291 33.47 -1.81 21.95
C LYS A 291 33.09 -2.29 20.53
N PRO A 292 31.83 -2.12 20.12
CA PRO A 292 31.34 -2.65 18.85
C PRO A 292 32.08 -2.05 17.65
N SER A 293 32.10 -2.79 16.55
CA SER A 293 32.64 -2.35 15.25
C SER A 293 31.56 -1.80 14.31
N LEU A 294 30.30 -2.20 14.53
CA LEU A 294 29.09 -1.70 13.87
C LEU A 294 27.92 -1.85 14.84
N ILE A 295 26.98 -0.92 14.80
CA ILE A 295 25.74 -0.92 15.60
C ILE A 295 24.55 -0.81 14.64
N LEU A 296 23.52 -1.63 14.83
CA LEU A 296 22.28 -1.63 14.04
C LEU A 296 21.05 -1.49 14.95
N SER A 297 20.21 -0.48 14.70
CA SER A 297 19.02 -0.12 15.50
C SER A 297 17.72 -0.03 14.68
N GLY A 298 16.55 0.03 15.34
CA GLY A 298 15.21 0.17 14.75
C GLY A 298 14.43 1.34 15.39
N ASP A 299 13.13 1.14 15.71
CA ASP A 299 12.24 2.02 16.51
C ASP A 299 11.89 3.40 15.89
N ASP A 300 12.85 4.16 15.37
CA ASP A 300 12.59 5.49 14.76
C ASP A 300 11.93 5.41 13.36
N HIS A 301 11.82 4.20 12.80
CA HIS A 301 11.23 3.86 11.50
C HIS A 301 11.90 4.46 10.24
N ASP A 302 12.58 5.62 10.32
CA ASP A 302 13.33 6.24 9.22
C ASP A 302 14.83 5.97 9.35
N TYR A 303 15.55 6.01 8.23
CA TYR A 303 16.98 5.74 8.21
C TYR A 303 17.74 6.80 9.03
N CYS A 304 18.76 6.39 9.78
CA CYS A 304 19.70 7.31 10.41
C CYS A 304 21.11 6.73 10.42
N ASP A 305 22.06 7.46 9.84
CA ASP A 305 23.50 7.16 9.88
C ASP A 305 24.16 8.10 10.90
N TYR A 306 24.75 7.55 11.95
CA TYR A 306 25.39 8.35 13.00
C TYR A 306 26.71 7.72 13.46
N GLN A 307 27.67 8.58 13.82
CA GLN A 307 28.99 8.17 14.29
C GLN A 307 29.12 8.47 15.79
N HIS A 308 29.29 7.42 16.59
CA HIS A 308 29.62 7.53 18.01
C HIS A 308 31.13 7.58 18.21
N THR A 309 31.55 8.02 19.40
CA THR A 309 32.92 7.87 19.90
C THR A 309 32.89 6.96 21.13
N ILE A 310 33.66 5.88 21.12
CA ILE A 310 33.81 4.97 22.26
C ILE A 310 34.71 5.64 23.31
N PRO A 311 34.21 6.02 24.51
CA PRO A 311 34.97 6.88 25.44
C PRO A 311 36.32 6.32 25.88
N SER A 312 36.40 5.01 26.18
CA SER A 312 37.60 4.33 26.69
C SER A 312 38.74 4.16 25.68
N THR A 313 38.45 4.29 24.38
CA THR A 313 39.45 4.11 23.30
C THR A 313 39.57 5.33 22.39
N ASN A 314 38.63 6.28 22.49
CA ASN A 314 38.48 7.44 21.61
C ASN A 314 38.41 7.08 20.11
N THR A 315 37.96 5.86 19.79
CA THR A 315 37.71 5.41 18.41
C THR A 315 36.26 5.64 18.03
N SER A 316 36.00 5.86 16.74
CA SER A 316 34.63 6.05 16.24
C SER A 316 34.00 4.72 15.84
N VAL A 317 32.70 4.56 16.11
CA VAL A 317 31.87 3.43 15.66
C VAL A 317 30.57 3.94 15.05
N ARG A 318 30.19 3.34 13.92
CA ARG A 318 28.99 3.69 13.16
C ARG A 318 27.77 2.97 13.72
N GLU A 319 26.70 3.73 13.91
CA GLU A 319 25.35 3.22 14.08
C GLU A 319 24.53 3.50 12.82
N VAL A 320 23.84 2.48 12.33
CA VAL A 320 22.76 2.62 11.35
C VAL A 320 21.44 2.23 11.99
N THR A 321 20.55 3.21 12.14
CA THR A 321 19.15 2.99 12.43
C THR A 321 18.48 2.55 11.12
N VAL A 322 18.10 1.28 11.07
CA VAL A 322 17.54 0.60 9.92
C VAL A 322 16.11 1.07 9.72
N LYS A 323 15.79 1.42 8.48
CA LYS A 323 14.47 1.91 8.10
C LYS A 323 13.44 0.79 8.23
N SER A 324 12.25 1.11 8.75
CA SER A 324 11.14 0.17 8.89
C SER A 324 10.85 -0.55 7.57
N PHE A 325 10.58 -1.85 7.66
CA PHE A 325 10.18 -2.70 6.55
C PHE A 325 8.70 -2.48 6.17
N SER A 326 7.92 -1.84 7.04
CA SER A 326 6.47 -1.64 6.89
C SER A 326 6.11 -0.34 6.18
N ILE A 327 5.11 -0.39 5.30
CA ILE A 327 4.49 0.83 4.74
C ILE A 327 3.61 1.60 5.74
N ALA A 328 3.34 1.03 6.92
CA ALA A 328 2.45 1.64 7.90
C ALA A 328 3.12 2.80 8.69
N MET A 329 4.44 2.95 8.60
CA MET A 329 5.25 3.71 9.58
C MET A 329 5.75 5.07 9.10
N GLY A 330 4.90 5.79 8.36
CA GLY A 330 5.13 7.20 7.99
C GLY A 330 6.22 7.46 6.94
N VAL A 331 7.07 6.47 6.65
CA VAL A 331 8.08 6.48 5.59
C VAL A 331 7.47 6.28 4.20
N ARG A 332 8.02 6.96 3.19
CA ARG A 332 7.60 6.81 1.78
C ARG A 332 8.17 5.56 1.14
N ARG A 333 9.40 5.16 1.47
CA ARG A 333 10.05 3.97 0.91
C ARG A 333 10.57 3.08 2.04
N PRO A 334 9.82 2.07 2.49
CA PRO A 334 10.32 1.11 3.50
C PRO A 334 11.67 0.51 3.09
N GLY A 335 12.43 -0.01 4.04
CA GLY A 335 13.80 -0.46 3.77
C GLY A 335 14.25 -1.66 4.57
N PHE A 336 15.52 -2.01 4.37
CA PHE A 336 16.26 -3.03 5.10
C PHE A 336 17.76 -2.79 4.91
N GLN A 337 18.59 -3.36 5.79
CA GLN A 337 20.05 -3.32 5.66
C GLN A 337 20.56 -4.67 5.17
N LEU A 338 21.49 -4.65 4.22
CA LEU A 338 22.34 -5.81 3.93
C LEU A 338 23.57 -5.73 4.81
N LEU A 339 23.94 -6.83 5.46
CA LEU A 339 25.16 -6.97 6.25
C LEU A 339 26.00 -8.13 5.68
N SER A 340 27.30 -7.91 5.50
CA SER A 340 28.25 -8.91 5.02
C SER A 340 29.42 -9.01 5.99
N LEU A 341 29.56 -10.19 6.59
CA LEU A 341 30.58 -10.50 7.59
C LEU A 341 31.67 -11.32 6.92
N ILE A 342 32.88 -10.77 6.86
CA ILE A 342 33.99 -11.37 6.13
C ILE A 342 34.92 -12.07 7.09
N SER A 343 35.07 -13.37 6.91
CA SER A 343 36.01 -14.23 7.63
C SER A 343 37.11 -14.72 6.70
N THR A 344 38.31 -14.83 7.25
CA THR A 344 39.49 -15.38 6.61
C THR A 344 39.58 -16.88 6.91
N VAL A 345 39.79 -17.70 5.88
CA VAL A 345 40.11 -19.11 6.06
C VAL A 345 41.61 -19.20 6.34
N PRO A 346 42.06 -19.69 7.52
CA PRO A 346 43.48 -19.84 7.78
C PRO A 346 44.09 -20.87 6.82
N LEU A 347 45.20 -20.52 6.18
CA LEU A 347 46.07 -21.54 5.57
C LEU A 347 46.69 -22.41 6.68
N GLN A 348 46.96 -23.67 6.34
CA GLN A 348 47.42 -24.72 7.26
C GLN A 348 48.63 -24.29 8.13
N ASP A 349 49.50 -23.43 7.59
CA ASP A 349 50.76 -22.99 8.21
C ASP A 349 50.66 -21.67 9.00
N SER A 350 49.46 -21.10 9.20
CA SER A 350 49.26 -19.77 9.81
C SER A 350 48.20 -19.75 10.90
N LEU A 351 48.52 -20.36 12.04
CA LEU A 351 47.63 -20.46 13.21
C LEU A 351 47.54 -19.19 14.09
N ASN A 352 48.29 -18.13 13.78
CA ASN A 352 48.37 -16.93 14.62
C ASN A 352 47.61 -15.75 14.01
N GLN A 353 46.55 -15.33 14.70
CA GLN A 353 45.83 -14.06 14.54
C GLN A 353 45.51 -13.64 13.09
N VAL A 354 44.57 -14.34 12.47
CA VAL A 354 44.01 -13.88 11.19
C VAL A 354 43.13 -12.64 11.45
N PRO A 355 43.41 -11.47 10.85
CA PRO A 355 42.68 -10.24 11.15
C PRO A 355 41.22 -10.35 10.68
N VAL A 356 40.29 -10.04 11.57
CA VAL A 356 38.87 -9.92 11.24
C VAL A 356 38.67 -8.60 10.50
N LEU A 357 38.22 -8.68 9.25
CA LEU A 357 37.90 -7.49 8.46
C LEU A 357 36.64 -6.82 9.03
N PRO A 358 36.52 -5.48 8.99
CA PRO A 358 35.32 -4.79 9.46
C PRO A 358 34.05 -5.29 8.74
N PRO A 359 32.90 -5.34 9.44
CA PRO A 359 31.61 -5.59 8.81
C PRO A 359 31.36 -4.61 7.66
N LEU A 360 30.78 -5.09 6.57
CA LEU A 360 30.32 -4.24 5.47
C LEU A 360 28.81 -4.23 5.42
N ASP A 361 28.20 -3.06 5.29
CA ASP A 361 26.75 -2.92 5.20
C ASP A 361 26.32 -1.95 4.08
N THR A 362 25.08 -2.10 3.60
CA THR A 362 24.45 -1.12 2.71
C THR A 362 22.92 -1.14 2.83
N PRO A 363 22.23 0.02 2.79
CA PRO A 363 20.77 0.08 2.82
C PRO A 363 20.16 -0.22 1.45
N CYS A 364 19.02 -0.89 1.45
CA CYS A 364 18.16 -1.04 0.29
C CYS A 364 16.73 -0.57 0.58
N PHE A 365 16.07 -0.05 -0.46
CA PHE A 365 14.77 0.63 -0.34
C PHE A 365 13.71 -0.03 -1.23
N LEU A 366 12.58 -0.36 -0.63
CA LEU A 366 11.39 -0.93 -1.27
C LEU A 366 10.61 0.12 -2.08
N PRO A 367 9.60 -0.29 -2.89
CA PRO A 367 8.75 0.64 -3.63
C PRO A 367 7.92 1.55 -2.73
N ASN A 368 7.65 2.78 -3.19
CA ASN A 368 6.73 3.70 -2.53
C ASN A 368 5.27 3.33 -2.83
N GLN A 369 4.74 2.32 -2.15
CA GLN A 369 3.38 1.80 -2.41
C GLN A 369 2.29 2.86 -2.18
N ILE A 370 2.42 3.72 -1.16
CA ILE A 370 1.48 4.83 -0.92
C ILE A 370 1.55 5.84 -2.07
N GLY A 371 2.75 6.14 -2.57
CA GLY A 371 2.99 6.96 -3.76
C GLY A 371 2.37 6.35 -5.01
N ILE A 372 2.45 5.03 -5.22
CA ILE A 372 1.78 4.34 -6.32
C ILE A 372 0.27 4.60 -6.28
N TYR A 373 -0.37 4.42 -5.12
CA TYR A 373 -1.81 4.66 -4.99
C TYR A 373 -2.19 6.13 -5.24
N LEU A 374 -1.45 7.08 -4.65
CA LEU A 374 -1.80 8.51 -4.68
C LEU A 374 -1.32 9.26 -5.93
N GLN A 375 -0.25 8.82 -6.57
CA GLN A 375 0.43 9.53 -7.67
C GLN A 375 0.33 8.79 -9.02
N VAL A 376 0.06 7.48 -9.02
CA VAL A 376 -0.18 6.70 -10.25
C VAL A 376 -1.66 6.35 -10.39
N TYR A 377 -2.22 5.59 -9.46
CA TYR A 377 -3.60 5.09 -9.59
C TYR A 377 -4.63 6.22 -9.51
N PHE A 378 -4.57 7.08 -8.51
CA PHE A 378 -5.56 8.15 -8.35
C PHE A 378 -5.58 9.15 -9.54
N PRO A 379 -4.44 9.68 -10.05
CA PRO A 379 -4.45 10.56 -11.22
C PRO A 379 -4.90 9.84 -12.51
N LEU A 380 -4.48 8.59 -12.71
CA LEU A 380 -4.92 7.78 -13.86
C LEU A 380 -6.44 7.51 -13.81
N PHE A 381 -7.01 7.34 -12.62
CA PHE A 381 -8.45 7.18 -12.41
C PHE A 381 -9.21 8.45 -12.81
N ILE A 382 -8.81 9.62 -12.29
CA ILE A 382 -9.42 10.89 -12.66
C ILE A 382 -9.30 11.16 -14.17
N LEU A 383 -8.11 10.93 -14.75
CA LEU A 383 -7.89 11.08 -16.20
C LEU A 383 -8.79 10.13 -17.01
N SER A 384 -8.93 8.88 -16.59
CA SER A 384 -9.82 7.89 -17.24
C SER A 384 -11.28 8.34 -17.20
N LEU A 385 -11.76 8.86 -16.07
CA LEU A 385 -13.12 9.40 -15.95
C LEU A 385 -13.33 10.61 -16.88
N VAL A 386 -12.37 11.55 -16.93
CA VAL A 386 -12.45 12.72 -17.81
C VAL A 386 -12.49 12.31 -19.28
N ILE A 387 -11.60 11.40 -19.71
CA ILE A 387 -11.59 10.85 -21.09
C ILE A 387 -12.95 10.22 -21.42
N LEU A 388 -13.44 9.31 -20.57
CA LEU A 388 -14.71 8.62 -20.81
C LEU A 388 -15.92 9.57 -20.85
N LEU A 389 -15.92 10.61 -20.01
CA LEU A 389 -16.97 11.63 -19.97
C LEU A 389 -16.97 12.47 -21.24
N LEU A 390 -15.81 13.04 -21.61
CA LEU A 390 -15.66 13.85 -22.81
C LEU A 390 -16.01 13.05 -24.07
N CYS A 391 -15.55 11.80 -24.17
CA CYS A 391 -15.86 10.94 -25.31
C CYS A 391 -17.36 10.56 -25.38
N ASN A 392 -18.02 10.27 -24.25
CA ASN A 392 -19.46 10.00 -24.25
C ASN A 392 -20.29 11.25 -24.62
N ILE A 393 -19.90 12.44 -24.16
CA ILE A 393 -20.50 13.71 -24.61
C ILE A 393 -20.29 13.91 -26.11
N SER A 394 -19.07 13.70 -26.62
CA SER A 394 -18.75 13.87 -28.04
C SER A 394 -19.48 12.87 -28.95
N TRP A 395 -19.52 11.59 -28.60
CA TRP A 395 -20.24 10.57 -29.39
C TRP A 395 -21.75 10.78 -29.35
N SER A 396 -22.33 11.17 -28.20
CA SER A 396 -23.76 11.50 -28.14
C SER A 396 -24.09 12.74 -28.96
N THR A 397 -23.24 13.76 -28.89
CA THR A 397 -23.31 14.94 -29.76
C THR A 397 -23.26 14.50 -31.23
N GLN A 398 -22.21 13.81 -31.68
CA GLN A 398 -22.10 13.30 -33.06
C GLN A 398 -23.35 12.51 -33.50
N ARG A 399 -23.86 11.60 -32.67
CA ARG A 399 -25.10 10.84 -32.95
C ARG A 399 -26.31 11.76 -33.16
N THR A 400 -26.50 12.79 -32.32
CA THR A 400 -27.60 13.74 -32.52
C THR A 400 -27.43 14.59 -33.77
N TRP A 401 -26.21 15.00 -34.13
CA TRP A 401 -25.91 15.75 -35.35
C TRP A 401 -26.12 14.88 -36.60
N SER A 402 -25.61 13.64 -36.63
CA SER A 402 -25.87 12.68 -37.72
C SER A 402 -27.36 12.37 -37.86
N ALA A 403 -28.09 12.16 -36.76
CA ALA A 403 -29.53 11.92 -36.81
C ALA A 403 -30.34 13.16 -37.24
N LYS A 404 -29.86 14.38 -36.95
CA LYS A 404 -30.45 15.62 -37.51
C LYS A 404 -30.19 15.70 -39.02
N ARG A 405 -28.96 15.43 -39.46
CA ARG A 405 -28.55 15.47 -40.87
C ARG A 405 -29.35 14.47 -41.72
N ALA A 406 -29.43 13.20 -41.30
CA ALA A 406 -30.21 12.17 -42.00
C ALA A 406 -31.71 12.52 -42.11
N ARG A 407 -32.29 13.20 -41.10
CA ARG A 407 -33.67 13.71 -41.18
C ARG A 407 -33.83 14.90 -42.14
N CYS A 408 -32.80 15.71 -42.35
CA CYS A 408 -32.82 16.77 -43.35
C CYS A 408 -32.67 16.20 -44.77
N GLU A 409 -31.74 15.26 -44.97
CA GLU A 409 -31.53 14.55 -46.24
C GLU A 409 -32.81 13.82 -46.66
N ALA A 410 -33.37 12.95 -45.81
CA ALA A 410 -34.64 12.27 -46.10
C ALA A 410 -35.85 13.22 -46.33
N ARG A 411 -35.83 14.43 -45.76
CA ARG A 411 -36.85 15.45 -46.02
C ARG A 411 -36.65 16.14 -47.37
N MET A 412 -35.42 16.34 -47.81
CA MET A 412 -35.11 16.83 -49.16
C MET A 412 -35.49 15.80 -50.22
N ASP A 413 -35.12 14.53 -50.03
CA ASP A 413 -35.48 13.43 -50.94
C ASP A 413 -37.01 13.31 -51.11
N SER A 414 -37.77 13.43 -50.00
CA SER A 414 -39.24 13.44 -50.06
C SER A 414 -39.83 14.64 -50.83
N TYR A 415 -39.11 15.76 -50.85
CA TYR A 415 -39.53 16.99 -51.54
C TYR A 415 -39.20 16.94 -53.04
N GLU A 416 -38.08 16.32 -53.42
CA GLU A 416 -37.73 16.04 -54.81
C GLU A 416 -38.64 14.97 -55.42
N PHE A 417 -38.93 13.88 -54.68
CA PHE A 417 -39.91 12.87 -55.09
C PHE A 417 -41.30 13.47 -55.36
N SER A 418 -41.76 14.36 -54.48
CA SER A 418 -43.02 15.10 -54.66
C SER A 418 -42.99 16.05 -55.87
N ARG A 419 -41.82 16.52 -56.30
CA ARG A 419 -41.65 17.41 -57.45
C ARG A 419 -41.59 16.63 -58.78
N GLY A 420 -41.06 15.40 -58.76
CA GLY A 420 -41.07 14.48 -59.90
C GLY A 420 -42.48 14.10 -60.33
N MET A 421 -43.38 13.77 -59.39
CA MET A 421 -44.77 13.43 -59.71
C MET A 421 -45.63 14.57 -60.27
N VAL A 422 -45.19 15.82 -60.17
CA VAL A 422 -45.86 16.98 -60.80
C VAL A 422 -45.31 17.26 -62.22
N GLY A 423 -44.17 16.68 -62.59
CA GLY A 423 -43.56 16.84 -63.92
C GLY A 423 -44.23 16.00 -65.02
N ASP A 424 -44.63 14.77 -64.72
CA ASP A 424 -45.12 13.80 -65.71
C ASP A 424 -46.62 13.89 -66.04
N SER A 425 -47.40 14.75 -65.37
CA SER A 425 -48.85 14.87 -65.59
C SER A 425 -49.27 15.83 -66.72
N LEU A 426 -48.31 16.45 -67.43
CA LEU A 426 -48.57 17.55 -68.39
C LEU A 426 -48.38 17.19 -69.87
N ARG A 427 -48.36 15.89 -70.25
CA ARG A 427 -48.19 15.52 -71.67
C ARG A 427 -48.96 14.29 -72.17
N SER A 428 -50.24 14.15 -71.84
CA SER A 428 -51.21 13.36 -72.65
C SER A 428 -52.68 13.50 -72.20
N ARG A 429 -53.45 14.39 -72.81
CA ARG A 429 -54.64 14.05 -73.64
C ARG A 429 -55.47 15.26 -74.08
N SER A 430 -55.93 15.19 -75.32
CA SER A 430 -56.89 16.11 -75.95
C SER A 430 -58.33 15.83 -75.49
N ALA A 431 -59.20 16.81 -75.71
CA ALA A 431 -60.68 16.75 -75.63
C ALA A 431 -61.26 15.51 -76.35
N ASP A 432 -62.43 14.97 -75.98
CA ASP A 432 -63.78 15.55 -75.83
C ASP A 432 -64.63 14.68 -74.86
N ALA A 433 -65.84 14.99 -74.38
CA ALA A 433 -66.63 16.20 -74.11
C ALA A 433 -68.02 15.73 -73.60
N ARG A 434 -68.60 16.40 -72.59
CA ARG A 434 -70.07 16.49 -72.29
C ARG A 434 -70.82 15.21 -71.84
N TYR A 435 -71.89 15.23 -71.02
CA TYR A 435 -72.78 16.29 -70.46
C TYR A 435 -73.26 15.86 -69.02
N GLU A 436 -73.40 16.81 -68.08
CA GLU A 436 -74.37 16.94 -66.92
C GLU A 436 -74.87 15.74 -66.03
N THR A 437 -75.37 15.88 -64.79
CA THR A 437 -75.51 16.98 -63.78
C THR A 437 -75.76 16.42 -62.34
N ASN A 438 -75.68 17.31 -61.33
CA ASN A 438 -76.36 17.28 -60.00
C ASN A 438 -75.79 16.45 -58.83
N HIS A 439 -75.04 17.18 -57.98
CA HIS A 439 -74.99 17.11 -56.50
C HIS A 439 -76.39 17.35 -55.85
N PRO A 440 -76.61 17.20 -54.50
CA PRO A 440 -75.63 17.33 -53.41
C PRO A 440 -75.76 16.48 -52.11
N LEU A 441 -74.66 16.51 -51.34
CA LEU A 441 -74.52 16.56 -49.86
C LEU A 441 -75.26 15.56 -48.94
N SER A 442 -74.50 14.92 -48.05
CA SER A 442 -74.98 14.38 -46.77
C SER A 442 -73.88 14.32 -45.69
N LEU A 443 -74.16 14.93 -44.54
CA LEU A 443 -73.45 14.91 -43.24
C LEU A 443 -74.54 15.14 -42.16
N PRO A 444 -74.37 14.79 -40.87
CA PRO A 444 -73.58 13.69 -40.27
C PRO A 444 -74.28 13.03 -39.03
N LEU A 445 -73.54 12.19 -38.26
CA LEU A 445 -73.77 11.80 -36.84
C LEU A 445 -74.98 10.85 -36.51
N PRO A 446 -75.10 10.32 -35.27
CA PRO A 446 -74.17 9.44 -34.53
C PRO A 446 -74.91 8.19 -33.91
N VAL A 447 -74.31 7.52 -32.89
CA VAL A 447 -74.95 6.87 -31.68
C VAL A 447 -74.49 5.43 -31.30
N SER A 448 -74.07 5.32 -30.03
CA SER A 448 -73.99 4.19 -29.04
C SER A 448 -73.43 2.77 -29.32
N LYS A 449 -72.74 2.26 -28.28
CA LYS A 449 -72.42 0.83 -27.98
C LYS A 449 -73.65 0.10 -27.38
N PRO A 450 -73.63 -1.24 -27.19
CA PRO A 450 -73.01 -1.87 -26.00
C PRO A 450 -71.87 -2.85 -26.36
N LEU A 451 -70.87 -3.23 -25.54
CA LEU A 451 -70.78 -3.60 -24.11
C LEU A 451 -71.07 -5.11 -23.87
N ASP A 452 -70.00 -5.90 -23.74
CA ASP A 452 -69.98 -7.22 -23.12
C ASP A 452 -68.79 -7.30 -22.14
N ILE A 453 -68.96 -8.07 -21.06
CA ILE A 453 -68.03 -8.21 -19.93
C ILE A 453 -67.95 -9.70 -19.55
N ASP A 454 -66.75 -10.24 -19.37
CA ASP A 454 -66.37 -11.22 -18.32
C ASP A 454 -64.92 -11.72 -18.55
N PHE A 455 -64.19 -12.32 -17.59
CA PHE A 455 -63.92 -11.95 -16.18
C PHE A 455 -62.67 -12.77 -15.72
N GLY A 456 -62.04 -12.46 -14.58
CA GLY A 456 -60.89 -13.23 -14.00
C GLY A 456 -59.53 -12.51 -14.11
N PHE A 457 -58.91 -11.89 -13.11
CA PHE A 457 -58.95 -11.93 -11.62
C PHE A 457 -58.00 -12.95 -10.94
N THR A 458 -56.85 -12.45 -10.42
CA THR A 458 -56.20 -12.72 -9.09
C THR A 458 -54.91 -11.87 -8.99
N TRP A 459 -54.68 -10.96 -8.01
CA TRP A 459 -54.23 -11.13 -6.59
C TRP A 459 -52.75 -11.61 -6.46
N TRP A 460 -51.80 -11.04 -5.69
CA TRP A 460 -51.75 -10.12 -4.52
C TRP A 460 -50.54 -9.12 -4.59
N LYS A 461 -50.58 -7.86 -4.09
CA LYS A 461 -50.37 -7.31 -2.70
C LYS A 461 -49.09 -7.79 -2.00
N GLY A 462 -48.29 -6.99 -1.27
CA GLY A 462 -48.24 -5.54 -0.93
C GLY A 462 -46.87 -5.24 -0.26
N ARG A 463 -46.30 -4.03 -0.11
CA ARG A 463 -46.72 -2.69 0.41
C ARG A 463 -45.95 -2.37 1.72
N TRP A 464 -45.90 -1.06 2.04
CA TRP A 464 -45.28 -0.34 3.18
C TRP A 464 -43.82 0.04 2.89
N TRP A 465 -43.30 1.24 3.21
CA TRP A 465 -43.84 2.54 3.71
C TRP A 465 -42.84 3.67 3.26
N THR A 466 -42.95 5.00 3.47
CA THR A 466 -43.80 5.88 4.31
C THR A 466 -44.18 7.18 3.53
N SER A 467 -43.97 8.38 4.12
CA SER A 467 -44.16 9.77 3.62
C SER A 467 -42.84 10.57 3.78
N VAL A 468 -42.62 11.77 3.23
CA VAL A 468 -43.22 13.09 3.54
C VAL A 468 -42.96 14.08 2.39
N PHE A 469 -43.91 14.96 2.04
CA PHE A 469 -43.71 16.43 1.90
C PHE A 469 -45.04 17.17 1.57
N HIS A 470 -45.11 18.44 1.97
CA HIS A 470 -46.34 19.24 2.07
C HIS A 470 -46.99 19.65 0.73
N ARG A 471 -48.31 19.83 0.76
CA ARG A 471 -49.04 20.65 -0.22
C ARG A 471 -48.83 22.13 0.08
N PHE A 472 -48.37 22.90 -0.90
CA PHE A 472 -48.73 24.30 -1.05
C PHE A 472 -49.51 24.47 -2.37
N LYS A 473 -50.68 25.11 -2.30
CA LYS A 473 -51.64 25.18 -3.42
C LYS A 473 -51.85 26.63 -3.84
N LEU A 474 -50.96 27.14 -4.69
CA LEU A 474 -51.11 28.46 -5.30
C LEU A 474 -51.80 28.35 -6.66
N ARG A 475 -52.93 29.05 -6.79
CA ARG A 475 -53.79 29.10 -7.98
C ARG A 475 -53.35 30.27 -8.86
N THR A 476 -52.54 30.00 -9.89
CA THR A 476 -52.24 30.96 -10.95
C THR A 476 -52.56 30.37 -12.33
N GLN A 477 -52.76 31.24 -13.33
CA GLN A 477 -53.54 30.95 -14.53
C GLN A 477 -52.91 29.92 -15.48
N ARG A 478 -53.78 29.24 -16.23
CA ARG A 478 -53.38 28.43 -17.40
C ARG A 478 -52.85 29.33 -18.51
N HIS A 479 -51.54 29.33 -18.73
CA HIS A 479 -50.99 29.55 -20.07
C HIS A 479 -50.35 28.25 -20.58
N ARG A 480 -50.94 27.69 -21.65
CA ARG A 480 -50.36 26.57 -22.40
C ARG A 480 -49.19 27.12 -23.24
N ILE A 481 -47.99 27.07 -22.70
CA ILE A 481 -46.76 27.17 -23.49
C ILE A 481 -46.44 25.75 -24.02
N PRO A 482 -46.22 25.54 -25.33
CA PRO A 482 -45.99 24.20 -25.88
C PRO A 482 -44.65 23.62 -25.42
N SER A 483 -44.70 22.65 -24.50
CA SER A 483 -43.56 22.08 -23.78
C SER A 483 -42.79 20.99 -24.55
N LEU A 484 -42.63 21.14 -25.87
CA LEU A 484 -42.03 20.10 -26.74
C LEU A 484 -40.49 20.03 -26.71
N LEU A 485 -39.79 21.04 -26.18
CA LEU A 485 -38.31 21.06 -26.17
C LEU A 485 -37.68 20.51 -24.87
N ARG A 486 -38.34 20.65 -23.71
CA ARG A 486 -37.73 20.29 -22.40
C ARG A 486 -37.61 18.78 -22.16
N ARG A 487 -38.47 17.96 -22.80
CA ARG A 487 -38.49 16.49 -22.62
C ARG A 487 -37.39 15.76 -23.40
N SER A 488 -36.75 16.43 -24.37
CA SER A 488 -35.67 15.88 -25.19
C SER A 488 -34.31 15.91 -24.47
N SER A 489 -33.97 17.03 -23.81
CA SER A 489 -32.70 17.19 -23.08
C SER A 489 -32.53 16.13 -22.00
N TYR A 490 -33.55 15.94 -21.16
CA TYR A 490 -33.54 14.99 -20.05
C TYR A 490 -33.32 13.53 -20.49
N ARG A 491 -33.84 13.12 -21.66
CA ARG A 491 -33.59 11.79 -22.24
C ARG A 491 -32.19 11.66 -22.83
N HIS A 492 -31.63 12.74 -23.36
CA HIS A 492 -30.26 12.77 -23.88
C HIS A 492 -29.23 12.70 -22.73
N GLU A 493 -29.43 13.49 -21.67
CA GLU A 493 -28.59 13.50 -20.46
C GLU A 493 -28.56 12.13 -19.76
N ALA A 494 -29.74 11.52 -19.54
CA ALA A 494 -29.84 10.17 -18.99
C ALA A 494 -29.13 9.11 -19.87
N GLY A 495 -29.20 9.26 -21.20
CA GLY A 495 -28.51 8.40 -22.15
C GLY A 495 -26.98 8.53 -22.09
N VAL A 496 -26.46 9.76 -21.96
CA VAL A 496 -25.02 10.03 -21.77
C VAL A 496 -24.54 9.45 -20.44
N LEU A 497 -25.25 9.70 -19.34
CA LEU A 497 -24.88 9.20 -18.02
C LEU A 497 -24.88 7.67 -17.97
N HIS A 498 -25.89 7.01 -18.54
CA HIS A 498 -25.93 5.55 -18.62
C HIS A 498 -24.82 4.97 -19.51
N ALA A 499 -24.51 5.63 -20.62
CA ALA A 499 -23.42 5.21 -21.50
C ALA A 499 -22.04 5.36 -20.83
N PHE A 500 -21.84 6.47 -20.09
CA PHE A 500 -20.64 6.75 -19.31
C PHE A 500 -20.45 5.75 -18.16
N THR A 501 -21.46 5.54 -17.30
CA THR A 501 -21.35 4.58 -16.19
C THR A 501 -21.08 3.16 -16.67
N LYS A 502 -21.70 2.75 -17.79
CA LYS A 502 -21.38 1.48 -18.46
C LYS A 502 -19.93 1.41 -18.94
N ASP A 503 -19.38 2.48 -19.49
CA ASP A 503 -17.97 2.51 -19.91
C ASP A 503 -17.00 2.49 -18.72
N VAL A 504 -17.31 3.22 -17.63
CA VAL A 504 -16.51 3.19 -16.39
C VAL A 504 -16.45 1.78 -15.81
N LEU A 505 -17.60 1.11 -15.66
CA LEU A 505 -17.64 -0.29 -15.19
C LEU A 505 -16.91 -1.23 -16.16
N ASN A 506 -17.06 -1.01 -17.47
CA ASN A 506 -16.34 -1.78 -18.49
C ASN A 506 -14.81 -1.65 -18.38
N VAL A 507 -14.28 -0.46 -18.06
CA VAL A 507 -12.84 -0.22 -17.88
C VAL A 507 -12.34 -0.71 -16.53
N ALA A 508 -13.14 -0.55 -15.47
CA ALA A 508 -12.74 -0.88 -14.12
C ALA A 508 -12.65 -2.40 -13.85
N TRP A 509 -13.60 -3.20 -14.34
CA TRP A 509 -13.67 -4.61 -13.92
C TRP A 509 -12.40 -5.43 -14.24
N PRO A 510 -11.73 -5.32 -15.41
CA PRO A 510 -10.52 -6.11 -15.68
C PRO A 510 -9.36 -5.70 -14.78
N ALA A 511 -9.27 -4.41 -14.42
CA ALA A 511 -8.24 -3.88 -13.54
C ALA A 511 -8.43 -4.38 -12.10
N VAL A 512 -9.68 -4.35 -11.60
CA VAL A 512 -10.04 -4.89 -10.29
C VAL A 512 -9.83 -6.40 -10.25
N SER A 513 -10.22 -7.14 -11.30
CA SER A 513 -9.94 -8.58 -11.40
C SER A 513 -8.44 -8.88 -11.43
N ALA A 514 -7.63 -8.11 -12.17
CA ALA A 514 -6.17 -8.26 -12.18
C ALA A 514 -5.57 -7.99 -10.79
N PHE A 515 -6.04 -6.96 -10.08
CA PHE A 515 -5.62 -6.66 -8.72
C PHE A 515 -5.99 -7.79 -7.75
N VAL A 516 -7.22 -8.29 -7.79
CA VAL A 516 -7.70 -9.37 -6.91
C VAL A 516 -6.95 -10.68 -7.19
N VAL A 517 -6.68 -11.02 -8.45
CA VAL A 517 -5.88 -12.20 -8.81
C VAL A 517 -4.42 -12.05 -8.38
N ALA A 518 -3.81 -10.87 -8.56
CA ALA A 518 -2.45 -10.58 -8.08
C ALA A 518 -2.37 -10.67 -6.55
N ALA A 519 -3.32 -10.05 -5.84
CA ALA A 519 -3.42 -10.10 -4.38
C ALA A 519 -3.62 -11.54 -3.87
N TRP A 520 -4.54 -12.30 -4.48
CA TRP A 520 -4.74 -13.71 -4.14
C TRP A 520 -3.46 -14.53 -4.35
N TRP A 521 -2.78 -14.36 -5.47
CA TRP A 521 -1.51 -15.05 -5.78
C TRP A 521 -0.39 -14.69 -4.81
N VAL A 522 -0.30 -13.42 -4.38
CA VAL A 522 0.62 -12.97 -3.30
C VAL A 522 0.27 -13.63 -1.96
N MET A 523 -1.02 -13.81 -1.65
CA MET A 523 -1.47 -14.47 -0.41
C MET A 523 -1.35 -16.01 -0.43
N GLN A 524 -1.12 -16.63 -1.59
CA GLN A 524 -0.80 -18.06 -1.72
C GLN A 524 0.72 -18.34 -1.71
N ARG A 525 1.54 -17.28 -1.69
CA ARG A 525 3.00 -17.34 -1.55
C ARG A 525 3.39 -17.17 -0.08
#